data_AF-A0A8X8BUH1-F1
#
_entry.id   AF-A0A8X8BUH1-F1
#
_cell.length_a   1.000
_cell.length_b   1.000
_cell.length_c   1.000
_cell.angle_alpha   90.00
_cell.angle_beta   90.00
_cell.angle_gamma   90.00
#
_symmetry.space_group_name_H-M   'P 1'
#
loop_
_entity.id
_entity.type
_entity.pdbx_description
1 polymer ?
#
loop_
_entity_poly.entity_id
_entity_poly.type
_entity_poly.pdbx_seq_one_letter_code
_entity_poly.pdbx_strand_id
1 'polypeptide(L)'
;MPGAHLAVLCVLLLALRNACGSPLPDWNHCRESSRNLNDIVNSMIAQMQDVKVKVIMMDGVPYIESADRCDPAGLRSNSKLCLSKISAILQTYIGLFEKMGGSCDWDNSDLKEEMLYLQKHLKARGINESGKKMGAVQAWMCHSLPQALLQRLTSFSSIVARVFAPGDPAKHTEDDNSFLGCGLQ
;
A
#
# COMPACT_ATOMS: atom_id res chain seq x y z
N MET A 1 43.98 -36.37 9.04
CA MET A 1 42.58 -36.56 9.46
C MET A 1 41.67 -35.73 8.54
N PRO A 2 41.22 -36.26 7.39
CA PRO A 2 40.48 -35.49 6.37
C PRO A 2 38.94 -35.46 6.56
N GLY A 3 38.40 -36.18 7.55
CA GLY A 3 36.94 -36.32 7.72
C GLY A 3 36.21 -35.10 8.28
N ALA A 4 36.91 -34.18 8.95
CA ALA A 4 36.28 -33.00 9.55
C ALA A 4 35.86 -31.95 8.51
N HIS A 5 36.61 -31.81 7.42
CA HIS A 5 36.31 -30.83 6.36
C HIS A 5 35.09 -31.22 5.51
N LEU A 6 34.88 -32.52 5.28
CA LEU A 6 33.70 -33.04 4.58
C LEU A 6 32.42 -32.86 5.40
N ALA A 7 32.49 -33.05 6.72
CA ALA A 7 31.35 -32.84 7.60
C ALA A 7 30.91 -31.37 7.67
N VAL A 8 31.86 -30.43 7.73
CA VAL A 8 31.57 -28.98 7.75
C VAL A 8 30.97 -28.52 6.42
N LEU A 9 31.44 -29.04 5.28
CA LEU A 9 30.88 -28.72 3.97
C LEU A 9 29.43 -29.24 3.81
N CYS A 10 29.15 -30.44 4.31
CA CYS A 10 27.80 -31.01 4.30
C CYS A 10 26.82 -30.21 5.17
N VAL A 11 27.23 -29.73 6.34
CA VAL A 11 26.38 -28.92 7.22
C VAL A 11 26.09 -27.54 6.59
N LEU A 12 27.06 -26.93 5.92
CA LEU A 12 26.87 -25.68 5.16
C LEU A 12 25.92 -25.87 3.97
N LEU A 13 26.05 -26.98 3.23
CA LEU A 13 25.14 -27.31 2.11
C LEU A 13 23.72 -27.67 2.59
N LEU A 14 23.57 -28.28 3.77
CA LEU A 14 22.26 -28.56 4.39
C LEU A 14 21.61 -27.30 4.97
N ALA A 15 22.39 -26.35 5.49
CA ALA A 15 21.88 -25.06 5.96
C ALA A 15 21.38 -24.18 4.80
N LEU A 16 22.02 -24.26 3.63
CA LEU A 16 21.57 -23.57 2.41
C LEU A 16 20.31 -24.18 1.78
N ARG A 17 20.01 -25.46 2.05
CA ARG A 17 18.78 -26.12 1.57
C ARG A 17 17.51 -25.72 2.33
N ASN A 18 17.63 -25.20 3.54
CA ASN A 18 16.48 -24.82 4.37
C ASN A 18 16.09 -23.34 4.27
N ALA A 19 16.74 -22.54 3.42
CA ALA A 19 16.25 -21.21 3.07
C ALA A 19 15.10 -21.29 2.06
N CYS A 20 14.07 -22.07 2.37
CA CYS A 20 12.81 -22.05 1.64
C CYS A 20 12.06 -20.80 2.09
N GLY A 21 11.92 -19.82 1.20
CA GLY A 21 11.15 -18.61 1.48
C GLY A 21 9.74 -18.97 1.94
N SER A 22 9.24 -18.29 2.96
CA SER A 22 7.84 -18.40 3.37
C SER A 22 6.92 -18.10 2.16
N PRO A 23 5.80 -18.82 1.99
CA PRO A 23 4.83 -18.51 0.94
C PRO A 23 4.48 -17.03 0.97
N LEU A 24 4.42 -16.40 -0.20
CA LEU A 24 3.97 -15.01 -0.28
C LEU A 24 2.55 -14.91 0.26
N PRO A 25 2.22 -13.86 1.05
CA PRO A 25 0.87 -13.68 1.53
C PRO A 25 -0.13 -13.59 0.38
N ASP A 26 -1.35 -14.09 0.60
CA ASP A 26 -2.45 -14.01 -0.36
C ASP A 26 -3.01 -12.58 -0.47
N TRP A 27 -3.34 -12.17 -1.70
CA TRP A 27 -3.83 -10.85 -2.07
C TRP A 27 -5.20 -10.51 -1.48
N ASN A 28 -5.91 -11.49 -0.92
CA ASN A 28 -7.19 -11.30 -0.26
C ASN A 28 -7.17 -10.19 0.80
N HIS A 29 -6.10 -10.06 1.59
CA HIS A 29 -6.01 -8.97 2.57
C HIS A 29 -5.87 -7.59 1.92
N CYS A 30 -5.11 -7.47 0.83
CA CYS A 30 -5.03 -6.20 0.08
C CYS A 30 -6.39 -5.86 -0.55
N ARG A 31 -7.10 -6.88 -1.06
CA ARG A 31 -8.42 -6.74 -1.65
C ARG A 31 -9.44 -6.25 -0.64
N GLU A 32 -9.61 -6.96 0.47
CA GLU A 32 -10.54 -6.59 1.53
C GLU A 32 -10.25 -5.18 2.05
N SER A 33 -8.98 -4.92 2.40
CA SER A 33 -8.55 -3.64 2.93
C SER A 33 -8.74 -2.47 1.95
N SER A 34 -8.42 -2.67 0.67
CA SER A 34 -8.63 -1.63 -0.35
C SER A 34 -10.11 -1.29 -0.58
N ARG A 35 -10.99 -2.28 -0.46
CA ARG A 35 -12.43 -2.09 -0.54
C ARG A 35 -12.94 -1.34 0.68
N ASN A 36 -12.55 -1.77 1.88
CA ASN A 36 -12.91 -1.10 3.13
C ASN A 36 -12.42 0.35 3.13
N LEU A 37 -11.20 0.61 2.68
CA LEU A 37 -10.65 1.95 2.55
C LEU A 37 -11.53 2.82 1.64
N ASN A 38 -11.95 2.29 0.50
CA ASN A 38 -12.86 2.99 -0.40
C ASN A 38 -14.22 3.26 0.26
N ASP A 39 -14.77 2.31 1.00
CA ASP A 39 -16.07 2.45 1.67
C ASP A 39 -16.01 3.48 2.81
N ILE A 40 -14.94 3.47 3.62
CA ILE A 40 -14.69 4.46 4.67
C ILE A 40 -14.59 5.87 4.06
N VAL A 41 -13.77 6.05 3.03
CA VAL A 41 -13.59 7.37 2.38
C VAL A 41 -14.92 7.89 1.82
N ASN A 42 -15.69 7.04 1.14
CA ASN A 42 -16.98 7.42 0.57
C ASN A 42 -18.02 7.76 1.65
N SER A 43 -18.01 7.02 2.77
CA SER A 43 -18.85 7.33 3.93
C SER A 43 -18.49 8.68 4.55
N MET A 44 -17.20 8.93 4.77
CA MET A 44 -16.73 10.18 5.38
C MET A 44 -17.02 11.40 4.49
N ILE A 45 -16.77 11.32 3.18
CA ILE A 45 -17.03 12.45 2.27
C ILE A 45 -18.53 12.72 2.11
N ALA A 46 -19.38 11.70 2.15
CA ALA A 46 -20.85 11.86 2.08
C ALA A 46 -21.42 12.56 3.32
N GLN A 47 -20.77 12.43 4.48
CA GLN A 47 -21.16 13.11 5.72
C GLN A 47 -20.69 14.57 5.78
N MET A 48 -19.75 14.97 4.93
CA MET A 48 -19.30 16.36 4.87
C MET A 48 -20.34 17.20 4.12
N GLN A 49 -20.84 18.25 4.76
CA GLN A 49 -21.65 19.26 4.08
C GLN A 49 -20.86 19.86 2.92
N ASP A 50 -21.55 20.25 1.85
CA ASP A 50 -20.97 20.90 0.66
C ASP A 50 -20.51 22.33 0.99
N VAL A 51 -19.54 22.44 1.89
CA VAL A 51 -18.82 23.66 2.15
C VAL A 51 -17.97 23.91 0.92
N LYS A 52 -18.11 25.09 0.30
CA LYS A 52 -17.22 25.53 -0.78
C LYS A 52 -15.79 25.55 -0.25
N VAL A 53 -15.07 24.45 -0.44
CA VAL A 53 -13.67 24.31 -0.05
C VAL A 53 -12.89 25.37 -0.81
N LYS A 54 -12.34 26.33 -0.09
CA LYS A 54 -11.29 27.18 -0.64
C LYS A 54 -10.15 26.24 -1.00
N VAL A 55 -9.78 26.15 -2.28
CA VAL A 55 -8.77 25.21 -2.78
C VAL A 55 -7.53 25.32 -1.91
N ILE A 56 -7.32 24.35 -1.02
CA ILE A 56 -6.04 24.20 -0.34
C ILE A 56 -5.14 23.50 -1.35
N MET A 57 -4.18 24.25 -1.87
CA MET A 57 -3.07 23.66 -2.63
C MET A 57 -2.26 22.83 -1.65
N MET A 58 -2.57 21.53 -1.59
CA MET A 58 -1.78 20.58 -0.82
C MET A 58 -0.56 20.19 -1.64
N ASP A 59 0.43 21.08 -1.62
CA ASP A 59 1.70 20.84 -2.27
C ASP A 59 2.34 19.58 -1.69
N GLY A 60 2.63 18.62 -2.56
CA GLY A 60 3.30 17.39 -2.19
C GLY A 60 2.42 16.23 -1.76
N VAL A 61 1.09 16.30 -1.82
CA VAL A 61 0.29 15.07 -1.79
C VAL A 61 0.35 14.39 -3.17
N PRO A 62 0.93 13.19 -3.29
CA PRO A 62 1.09 12.50 -4.56
C PRO A 62 -0.23 11.97 -5.12
N TYR A 63 -0.33 11.92 -6.45
CA TYR A 63 -1.39 11.24 -7.19
C TYR A 63 -0.84 9.99 -7.87
N ILE A 64 -1.74 9.06 -8.22
CA ILE A 64 -1.43 8.01 -9.20
C ILE A 64 -1.52 8.65 -10.58
N GLU A 65 -0.41 8.60 -11.32
CA GLU A 65 -0.25 9.14 -12.66
C GLU A 65 -0.19 7.99 -13.68
N SER A 66 -0.37 8.30 -14.96
CA SER A 66 -0.27 7.29 -16.03
C SER A 66 1.09 6.59 -16.06
N ALA A 67 2.17 7.30 -15.67
CA ALA A 67 3.52 6.73 -15.59
C ALA A 67 3.69 5.67 -14.49
N ASP A 68 2.78 5.61 -13.51
CA ASP A 68 2.82 4.63 -12.42
C ASP A 68 2.25 3.27 -12.85
N ARG A 69 1.67 3.15 -14.05
CA ARG A 69 1.25 1.88 -14.68
C ARG A 69 0.26 1.07 -13.84
N CYS A 70 -0.67 1.76 -13.19
CA CYS A 70 -1.81 1.16 -12.48
C CYS A 70 -2.98 0.79 -13.41
N ASP A 71 -2.78 0.82 -14.73
CA ASP A 71 -3.70 0.25 -15.70
C ASP A 71 -3.50 -1.27 -15.82
N PRO A 72 -4.48 -2.03 -16.34
CA PRO A 72 -4.37 -3.49 -16.46
C PRO A 72 -3.14 -3.98 -17.23
N ALA A 73 -2.71 -3.29 -18.31
CA ALA A 73 -1.54 -3.71 -19.06
C ALA A 73 -0.24 -3.43 -18.28
N GLY A 74 -0.20 -2.30 -17.59
CA GLY A 74 0.83 -1.96 -16.61
C GLY A 74 0.99 -3.03 -15.54
N LEU A 75 -0.11 -3.40 -14.88
CA LEU A 75 -0.14 -4.40 -13.81
C LEU A 75 0.30 -5.79 -14.27
N ARG A 76 -0.07 -6.23 -15.49
CA ARG A 76 0.40 -7.50 -16.07
C ARG A 76 1.90 -7.51 -16.33
N SER A 77 2.43 -6.39 -16.83
CA SER A 77 3.83 -6.33 -17.26
C SER A 77 4.79 -6.10 -16.10
N ASN A 78 4.43 -5.25 -15.14
CA ASN A 78 5.22 -4.93 -13.97
C ASN A 78 4.35 -4.23 -12.92
N SER A 79 3.70 -5.01 -12.06
CA SER A 79 2.87 -4.50 -10.97
C SER A 79 3.66 -3.70 -9.92
N LYS A 80 4.98 -3.92 -9.83
CA LYS A 80 5.81 -3.28 -8.80
C LYS A 80 5.73 -1.76 -8.85
N LEU A 81 5.73 -1.15 -10.04
CA LEU A 81 5.65 0.32 -10.17
C LEU A 81 4.37 0.88 -9.55
N CYS A 82 3.23 0.28 -9.88
CA CYS A 82 1.95 0.70 -9.32
C CYS A 82 1.89 0.46 -7.80
N LEU A 83 2.28 -0.74 -7.34
CA LEU A 83 2.23 -1.09 -5.92
C LEU A 83 3.17 -0.23 -5.08
N SER A 84 4.37 0.05 -5.59
CA SER A 84 5.34 1.00 -5.03
C SER A 84 4.69 2.38 -4.87
N LYS A 85 4.00 2.86 -5.91
CA LYS A 85 3.31 4.14 -5.85
C LYS A 85 2.18 4.16 -4.81
N ILE A 86 1.37 3.10 -4.75
CA ILE A 86 0.30 2.97 -3.75
C ILE A 86 0.90 3.01 -2.33
N SER A 87 1.97 2.25 -2.07
CA SER A 87 2.63 2.23 -0.76
C SER A 87 3.16 3.62 -0.36
N ALA A 88 3.80 4.33 -1.29
CA ALA A 88 4.32 5.67 -1.06
C ALA A 88 3.20 6.67 -0.73
N ILE A 89 2.08 6.64 -1.47
CA ILE A 89 0.92 7.49 -1.21
C ILE A 89 0.33 7.19 0.17
N LEU A 90 0.11 5.91 0.51
CA LEU A 90 -0.38 5.50 1.83
C LEU A 90 0.49 6.07 2.96
N GLN A 91 1.81 5.95 2.84
CA GLN A 91 2.71 6.47 3.86
C GLN A 91 2.65 8.00 3.99
N THR A 92 2.50 8.71 2.87
CA THR A 92 2.31 10.16 2.88
C THR A 92 1.04 10.56 3.63
N TYR A 93 -0.09 9.88 3.40
CA TYR A 93 -1.35 10.17 4.10
C TYR A 93 -1.28 9.80 5.58
N ILE A 94 -0.73 8.64 5.94
CA ILE A 94 -0.55 8.22 7.34
C ILE A 94 0.26 9.27 8.12
N GLY A 95 1.39 9.72 7.57
CA GLY A 95 2.22 10.73 8.21
C GLY A 95 1.57 12.12 8.26
N LEU A 96 0.63 12.40 7.35
CA LEU A 96 -0.18 13.62 7.40
C LEU A 96 -1.24 13.54 8.51
N PHE A 97 -1.94 12.41 8.64
CA PHE A 97 -2.93 12.19 9.69
C PHE A 97 -2.32 12.24 11.09
N GLU A 98 -1.09 11.74 11.27
CA GLU A 98 -0.35 11.86 12.52
C GLU A 98 -0.11 13.31 12.93
N LYS A 99 0.20 14.17 11.96
CA LYS A 99 0.37 15.61 12.21
C LYS A 99 -0.95 16.31 12.45
N MET A 100 -2.01 15.86 11.78
CA MET A 100 -3.35 16.39 11.98
C MET A 100 -3.93 16.02 13.35
N GLY A 101 -3.76 14.78 13.83
CA GLY A 101 -4.32 14.34 15.11
C GLY A 101 -3.81 15.13 16.32
N GLY A 102 -2.69 15.84 16.19
CA GLY A 102 -2.18 16.77 17.21
C GLY A 102 -2.58 18.24 17.03
N SER A 103 -3.29 18.61 15.95
CA SER A 103 -3.56 20.01 15.60
C SER A 103 -4.98 20.29 15.08
N CYS A 104 -5.65 19.30 14.53
CA CYS A 104 -7.00 19.37 13.98
C CYS A 104 -7.89 18.40 14.74
N ASP A 105 -9.03 18.88 15.25
CA ASP A 105 -10.08 18.06 15.87
C ASP A 105 -10.88 17.31 14.79
N TRP A 106 -10.23 16.34 14.16
CA TRP A 106 -10.82 15.50 13.12
C TRP A 106 -10.51 14.04 13.37
N ASP A 107 -11.56 13.26 13.62
CA ASP A 107 -11.46 11.81 13.75
C ASP A 107 -11.21 11.17 12.38
N ASN A 108 -10.03 10.54 12.26
CA ASN A 108 -9.60 9.77 11.10
C ASN A 108 -9.05 8.40 11.51
N SER A 109 -9.41 7.92 12.70
CA SER A 109 -8.87 6.69 13.30
C SER A 109 -9.08 5.47 12.39
N ASP A 110 -10.32 5.19 11.98
CA ASP A 110 -10.66 4.09 11.07
C ASP A 110 -9.90 4.20 9.74
N LEU A 111 -9.86 5.40 9.17
CA LEU A 111 -9.19 5.67 7.89
C LEU A 111 -7.68 5.40 8.00
N LYS A 112 -7.05 5.88 9.08
CA LYS A 112 -5.62 5.68 9.33
C LYS A 112 -5.31 4.21 9.59
N GLU A 113 -6.14 3.52 10.37
CA GLU A 113 -5.97 2.09 10.66
C GLU A 113 -6.04 1.25 9.39
N GLU A 114 -7.04 1.49 8.54
CA GLU A 114 -7.19 0.75 7.27
C GLU A 114 -6.02 1.02 6.32
N MET A 115 -5.51 2.26 6.24
CA MET A 115 -4.30 2.57 5.47
C MET A 115 -3.05 1.86 6.00
N LEU A 116 -2.89 1.77 7.32
CA LEU A 116 -1.79 1.05 7.97
C LEU A 116 -1.87 -0.45 7.67
N TYR A 117 -3.08 -1.01 7.74
CA TYR A 117 -3.34 -2.42 7.44
C TYR A 117 -2.99 -2.75 5.98
N LEU A 118 -3.46 -1.95 5.01
CA LEU A 118 -3.10 -2.12 3.61
C LEU A 118 -1.59 -2.01 3.38
N GLN A 119 -0.94 -1.01 3.99
CA GLN A 119 0.50 -0.81 3.86
C GLN A 119 1.30 -1.99 4.42
N LYS A 120 0.89 -2.56 5.54
CA LYS A 120 1.54 -3.74 6.14
C LYS A 120 1.56 -4.91 5.15
N HIS A 121 0.45 -5.14 4.45
CA HIS A 121 0.34 -6.24 3.48
C HIS A 121 1.15 -6.00 2.20
N LEU A 122 1.31 -4.75 1.78
CA LEU A 122 2.24 -4.40 0.70
C LEU A 122 3.70 -4.64 1.13
N LYS A 123 4.09 -4.22 2.34
CA LYS A 123 5.44 -4.42 2.88
C LYS A 123 5.80 -5.90 3.02
N ALA A 124 4.85 -6.73 3.43
CA ALA A 124 5.04 -8.18 3.51
C ALA A 124 5.38 -8.84 2.16
N ARG A 125 5.16 -8.14 1.04
CA ARG A 125 5.50 -8.57 -0.33
C ARG A 125 6.76 -7.88 -0.87
N GLY A 126 7.53 -7.20 -0.01
CA GLY A 126 8.74 -6.49 -0.42
C GLY A 126 8.48 -5.11 -1.05
N ILE A 127 7.25 -4.59 -0.99
CA ILE A 127 6.93 -3.22 -1.41
C ILE A 127 7.21 -2.27 -0.24
N ASN A 128 8.38 -1.65 -0.24
CA ASN A 128 8.90 -0.86 0.90
C ASN A 128 9.14 0.62 0.54
N GLU A 129 8.38 1.16 -0.40
CA GLU A 129 8.57 2.56 -0.81
C GLU A 129 8.27 3.54 0.31
N SER A 130 9.11 4.56 0.39
CA SER A 130 8.94 5.67 1.30
C SER A 130 8.05 6.76 0.71
N GLY A 131 7.04 7.17 1.46
CA GLY A 131 6.22 8.34 1.11
C GLY A 131 6.98 9.66 1.18
N LYS A 132 6.47 10.67 0.47
CA LYS A 132 6.95 12.05 0.60
C LYS A 132 6.66 12.56 2.01
N LYS A 133 7.65 13.20 2.63
CA LYS A 133 7.46 13.94 3.90
C LYS A 133 6.60 15.17 3.65
N MET A 134 5.47 15.26 4.34
CA MET A 134 4.63 16.45 4.31
C MET A 134 5.20 17.55 5.20
N GLY A 135 4.82 18.81 4.93
CA GLY A 135 5.12 19.95 5.80
C GLY A 135 4.42 19.88 7.16
N ALA A 136 4.52 20.95 7.95
CA ALA A 136 3.73 21.10 9.16
C ALA A 136 2.27 21.44 8.82
N VAL A 137 1.32 20.88 9.55
CA VAL A 137 -0.10 21.25 9.48
C VAL A 137 -0.30 22.47 10.37
N GLN A 138 -0.83 23.55 9.82
CA GLN A 138 -1.12 24.77 10.57
C GLN A 138 -2.59 24.79 11.00
N ALA A 139 -2.89 25.39 12.16
CA ALA A 139 -4.25 25.42 12.72
C ALA A 139 -5.30 26.00 11.75
N TRP A 140 -4.95 27.03 10.97
CA TRP A 140 -5.87 27.62 9.98
C TRP A 140 -6.26 26.65 8.85
N MET A 141 -5.43 25.63 8.58
CA MET A 141 -5.74 24.62 7.56
C MET A 141 -6.84 23.66 8.04
N CYS A 142 -6.99 23.45 9.35
CA CYS A 142 -7.83 22.40 9.91
C CYS A 142 -9.32 22.50 9.52
N HIS A 143 -9.82 23.69 9.17
CA HIS A 143 -11.21 23.85 8.77
C HIS A 143 -11.52 23.24 7.39
N SER A 144 -10.59 23.31 6.43
CA SER A 144 -10.84 22.87 5.04
C SER A 144 -9.95 21.70 4.61
N LEU A 145 -8.92 21.38 5.40
CA LEU A 145 -7.97 20.31 5.11
C LEU A 145 -8.61 18.91 5.10
N PRO A 146 -9.46 18.51 6.07
CA PRO A 146 -10.12 17.20 6.04
C PRO A 146 -10.92 16.96 4.75
N GLN A 147 -11.72 17.93 4.34
CA GLN A 147 -12.55 17.82 3.12
C GLN A 147 -11.68 17.77 1.86
N ALA A 148 -10.66 18.63 1.76
CA ALA A 148 -9.71 18.60 0.63
C ALA A 148 -8.97 17.25 0.54
N LEU A 149 -8.62 16.65 1.69
CA LEU A 149 -7.97 15.34 1.76
C LEU A 149 -8.89 14.22 1.31
N LEU A 150 -10.12 14.17 1.82
CA LEU A 150 -11.10 13.16 1.45
C LEU A 150 -11.49 13.23 -0.02
N GLN A 151 -11.61 14.43 -0.60
CA GLN A 151 -11.82 14.60 -2.04
C GLN A 151 -10.71 13.95 -2.86
N ARG A 152 -9.44 14.15 -2.49
CA ARG A 152 -8.31 13.50 -3.16
C ARG A 152 -8.29 11.99 -2.92
N LEU A 153 -8.58 11.57 -1.68
CA LEU A 153 -8.62 10.16 -1.30
C LEU A 153 -9.72 9.39 -2.03
N THR A 154 -10.83 10.04 -2.40
CA THR A 154 -11.92 9.40 -3.15
C THR A 154 -11.41 8.82 -4.47
N SER A 155 -10.63 9.60 -5.22
CA SER A 155 -10.02 9.11 -6.47
C SER A 155 -8.96 8.03 -6.21
N PHE A 156 -8.12 8.24 -5.19
CA PHE A 156 -7.07 7.29 -4.83
C PHE A 156 -7.65 5.92 -4.41
N SER A 157 -8.57 5.89 -3.45
CA SER A 157 -9.16 4.67 -2.92
C SER A 157 -9.93 3.92 -3.99
N SER A 158 -10.61 4.62 -4.90
CA SER A 158 -11.28 4.00 -6.04
C SER A 158 -10.31 3.27 -6.97
N ILE A 159 -9.15 3.87 -7.29
CA ILE A 159 -8.12 3.21 -8.10
C ILE A 159 -7.56 2.00 -7.37
N VAL A 160 -7.21 2.14 -6.09
CA VAL A 160 -6.61 1.06 -5.29
C VAL A 160 -7.58 -0.13 -5.15
N ALA A 161 -8.87 0.13 -4.91
CA ALA A 161 -9.89 -0.92 -4.88
C ALA A 161 -9.99 -1.67 -6.21
N ARG A 162 -9.82 -0.99 -7.35
CA ARG A 162 -9.81 -1.63 -8.67
C ARG A 162 -8.55 -2.45 -8.93
N VAL A 163 -7.38 -1.99 -8.47
CA VAL A 163 -6.11 -2.73 -8.59
C VAL A 163 -6.19 -4.10 -7.89
N PHE A 164 -6.87 -4.18 -6.74
CA PHE A 164 -6.98 -5.44 -5.99
C PHE A 164 -8.31 -6.18 -6.19
N ALA A 165 -9.21 -5.67 -7.03
CA ALA A 165 -10.52 -6.27 -7.29
C ALA A 165 -10.38 -7.71 -7.82
N PRO A 166 -11.34 -8.61 -7.49
CA PRO A 166 -11.37 -9.94 -8.08
C PRO A 166 -11.60 -9.85 -9.60
N GLY A 167 -10.99 -10.77 -10.35
CA GLY A 167 -10.90 -10.71 -11.81
C GLY A 167 -9.48 -10.40 -12.27
N ASP A 168 -9.32 -9.76 -13.42
CA ASP A 168 -7.99 -9.42 -13.97
C ASP A 168 -7.64 -7.92 -13.81
N PRO A 169 -6.99 -7.56 -12.69
CA PRO A 169 -6.16 -6.36 -12.58
C PRO A 169 -4.74 -6.57 -11.96
N ALA A 170 -3.94 -7.63 -12.16
CA ALA A 170 -3.92 -8.50 -13.33
C ALA A 170 -2.96 -9.72 -13.25
N LYS A 171 -3.24 -10.88 -12.65
CA LYS A 171 -4.41 -11.44 -11.97
C LYS A 171 -4.00 -11.80 -10.52
N HIS A 172 -4.86 -11.45 -9.57
CA HIS A 172 -4.69 -11.79 -8.15
C HIS A 172 -5.61 -12.97 -7.76
N THR A 173 -5.44 -14.10 -8.45
CA THR A 173 -6.16 -15.38 -8.26
C THR A 173 -5.18 -16.56 -8.39
N GLU A 174 -5.08 -17.38 -7.34
CA GLU A 174 -4.67 -18.82 -7.22
C GLU A 174 -3.48 -19.45 -7.99
N ASP A 175 -2.75 -18.76 -8.87
CA ASP A 175 -1.61 -19.38 -9.61
C ASP A 175 -0.22 -18.85 -9.25
N ASP A 176 0.03 -18.53 -7.97
CA ASP A 176 1.41 -18.45 -7.45
C ASP A 176 1.75 -19.71 -6.62
N ASN A 177 1.33 -20.88 -7.14
CA ASN A 177 2.03 -22.14 -6.92
C ASN A 177 3.23 -22.23 -7.88
N SER A 178 3.96 -21.14 -8.07
CA SER A 178 5.36 -21.20 -8.50
C SER A 178 6.18 -21.73 -7.32
N PHE A 179 5.93 -23.00 -7.00
CA PHE A 179 6.94 -23.88 -6.45
C PHE A 179 8.15 -23.69 -7.37
N LEU A 180 9.13 -22.92 -6.94
CA LEU A 180 10.47 -23.03 -7.47
C LEU A 180 10.86 -24.47 -7.14
N GLY A 181 10.52 -25.37 -8.07
CA GLY A 181 11.11 -26.69 -8.11
C GLY A 181 12.59 -26.46 -7.93
N CYS A 182 13.13 -26.99 -6.85
CA CYS A 182 14.57 -27.19 -6.74
C CYS A 182 14.93 -28.20 -7.84
N GLY A 183 15.03 -27.71 -9.07
CA GLY A 183 15.55 -28.42 -10.21
C GLY A 183 17.04 -28.59 -9.97
N LEU A 184 17.41 -29.74 -9.41
CA LEU A 184 18.75 -30.26 -9.53
C LEU A 184 18.93 -30.70 -10.99
N GLN A 185 19.71 -29.93 -11.74
CA GLN A 185 20.48 -30.45 -12.86
C GLN A 185 21.87 -30.81 -12.34
#